data_AF-A0A6G3Y1B3-F1
#
_entry.id   AF-A0A6G3Y1B3-F1
#
_cell.length_a   1.000
_cell.length_b   1.000
_cell.length_c   1.000
_cell.angle_alpha   90.00
_cell.angle_beta   90.00
_cell.angle_gamma   90.00
#
_symmetry.space_group_name_H-M   'P 1'
#
loop_
_entity.id
_entity.type
_entity.pdbx_description
1 polymer ?
#
loop_
_entity_poly.entity_id
_entity_poly.type
_entity_poly.pdbx_seq_one_letter_code
_entity_poly.pdbx_strand_id
1 'polypeptide(L)'
;ENVIGLFINTLPVRVRLDPAEPVGEMLARFQRQQAGLMAHQHLNLPDIHALAGAPGELFDTITVTENYPFDEKGFRELAGLTIAAAHGA
;
A
#
# COMPACT_ATOMS: atom_id res chain seq x y z
N GLU A 1 9.34 -25.23 4.28
CA GLU A 1 8.07 -25.28 5.03
C GLU A 1 7.10 -24.32 4.37
N ASN A 2 5.96 -24.80 3.88
CA ASN A 2 4.90 -23.94 3.35
C ASN A 2 3.88 -23.71 4.45
N VAL A 3 3.92 -22.53 5.06
CA VAL A 3 2.83 -22.08 5.93
C VAL A 3 1.74 -21.52 5.03
N ILE A 4 0.68 -22.30 4.82
CA ILE A 4 -0.56 -21.80 4.22
C ILE A 4 -1.34 -21.13 5.34
N GLY A 5 -1.22 -19.81 5.42
CA GLY A 5 -1.95 -18.95 6.33
C GLY A 5 -2.23 -17.61 5.64
N LEU A 6 -3.39 -17.02 5.92
CA LEU A 6 -3.76 -15.70 5.41
C LEU A 6 -2.95 -14.64 6.17
N PHE A 7 -1.74 -14.35 5.72
CA PHE A 7 -0.90 -13.27 6.27
C PHE A 7 -1.36 -11.90 5.73
N ILE A 8 -2.65 -11.61 5.84
CA ILE A 8 -3.18 -10.28 5.54
C ILE A 8 -3.06 -9.46 6.81
N ASN A 9 -2.20 -8.44 6.78
CA ASN A 9 -2.16 -7.41 7.79
C ASN A 9 -2.78 -6.13 7.23
N THR A 10 -3.67 -5.51 8.00
CA THR A 10 -4.24 -4.21 7.66
C THR A 10 -3.43 -3.15 8.36
N LEU A 11 -2.69 -2.36 7.60
CA LEU A 11 -1.85 -1.29 8.12
C LEU A 11 -2.46 0.08 7.80
N PRO A 12 -2.55 1.00 8.77
CA PRO A 12 -2.91 2.37 8.47
C PRO A 12 -1.77 3.02 7.69
N VAL A 13 -2.09 3.53 6.51
CA VAL A 13 -1.14 4.15 5.60
C VAL A 13 -1.43 5.64 5.49
N ARG A 14 -0.44 6.48 5.81
CA ARG A 14 -0.56 7.94 5.69
C ARG A 14 0.14 8.45 4.44
N VAL A 15 -0.64 8.86 3.45
CA VAL A 15 -0.14 9.55 2.26
C VAL A 15 -0.24 11.06 2.48
N ARG A 16 0.89 11.77 2.36
CA ARG A 16 0.92 13.24 2.37
C ARG A 16 0.89 13.72 0.93
N LEU A 17 -0.08 14.58 0.61
CA LEU A 17 -0.22 15.19 -0.71
C LEU A 17 0.36 16.60 -0.68
N ASP A 18 1.17 16.91 -1.67
CA ASP A 18 1.64 18.25 -1.97
C ASP A 18 1.26 18.56 -3.44
N PRO A 19 0.40 19.57 -3.71
CA PRO A 19 0.01 19.92 -5.07
C PRO A 19 1.18 20.30 -5.99
N ALA A 20 2.32 20.69 -5.43
CA ALA A 20 3.52 21.02 -6.18
C ALA A 20 4.45 19.82 -6.44
N GLU A 21 4.22 18.68 -5.77
CA GLU A 21 5.04 17.47 -5.93
C GLU A 21 4.55 16.66 -7.15
N PRO A 22 5.43 16.34 -8.12
CA PRO A 22 5.09 15.43 -9.20
C PRO A 22 4.61 14.08 -8.64
N VAL A 23 3.56 13.51 -9.21
CA VAL A 23 2.96 12.24 -8.75
C VAL A 23 4.00 11.12 -8.67
N GLY A 24 4.93 11.04 -9.64
CA GLY A 24 6.00 10.05 -9.63
C GLY A 24 6.95 10.20 -8.43
N GLU A 25 7.26 11.43 -8.02
CA GLU A 25 8.10 11.69 -6.84
C GLU A 25 7.36 11.36 -5.54
N MET A 26 6.08 11.70 -5.46
CA MET A 26 5.21 11.32 -4.34
C MET A 26 5.15 9.80 -4.19
N LEU A 27 4.95 9.06 -5.29
CA LEU A 27 4.93 7.59 -5.29
C LEU A 27 6.28 7.01 -4.87
N ALA A 28 7.39 7.55 -5.39
CA ALA A 28 8.73 7.09 -5.00
C ALA A 28 9.01 7.35 -3.52
N ARG A 29 8.61 8.52 -2.99
CA ARG A 29 8.70 8.86 -1.56
C ARG A 29 7.85 7.91 -0.73
N PHE A 30 6.62 7.65 -1.16
CA PHE A 30 5.72 6.71 -0.52
C PHE A 30 6.30 5.29 -0.47
N GLN A 31 6.82 4.79 -1.60
CA GLN A 31 7.45 3.47 -1.68
C GLN A 31 8.65 3.35 -0.73
N ARG A 32 9.51 4.37 -0.64
CA ARG A 32 10.62 4.39 0.33
C ARG A 32 10.14 4.34 1.78
N GLN A 33 9.07 5.07 2.11
CA GLN A 33 8.46 5.04 3.44
C GLN A 33 7.90 3.65 3.76
N GLN A 34 7.18 3.02 2.82
CA GLN A 34 6.63 1.67 3.03
C GLN A 34 7.73 0.61 3.16
N ALA A 35 8.78 0.69 2.33
CA ALA A 35 9.92 -0.22 2.42
C ALA A 35 10.62 -0.15 3.78
N GLY A 36 10.78 1.04 4.35
CA GLY A 36 11.33 1.22 5.70
C GLY A 36 10.48 0.62 6.82
N LEU A 37 9.17 0.44 6.59
CA LEU A 37 8.23 -0.12 7.56
C LEU A 37 8.05 -1.64 7.43
N MET A 38 8.64 -2.28 6.41
CA MET A 38 8.50 -3.72 6.15
C MET A 38 8.87 -4.59 7.36
N ALA A 39 9.91 -4.22 8.10
CA ALA A 39 10.33 -4.95 9.31
C ALA A 39 9.29 -4.90 10.45
N HIS A 40 8.35 -3.95 10.40
CA HIS A 40 7.36 -3.69 11.45
C HIS A 40 5.95 -4.21 11.10
N GLN A 41 5.78 -4.85 9.94
CA GLN A 41 4.47 -5.38 9.48
C GLN A 41 3.97 -6.58 10.29
N HIS A 42 4.65 -6.95 11.38
CA HIS A 42 4.17 -7.93 12.35
C HIS A 42 3.16 -7.34 13.36
N LEU A 43 3.10 -6.01 13.48
CA LEU A 43 2.12 -5.35 14.34
C LEU A 43 0.74 -5.41 13.69
N ASN A 44 -0.25 -5.87 14.44
CA ASN A 44 -1.64 -5.85 13.99
C ASN A 44 -2.25 -4.46 14.16
N LEU A 45 -3.40 -4.23 13.54
CA LEU A 45 -4.10 -2.95 13.62
C LEU A 45 -4.47 -2.52 15.05
N PRO A 46 -5.00 -3.39 15.93
CA PRO A 46 -5.25 -3.03 17.34
C PRO A 46 -4.02 -2.48 18.07
N ASP A 47 -2.86 -3.11 17.90
CA ASP A 47 -1.61 -2.67 18.55
C ASP A 47 -1.18 -1.29 18.02
N ILE A 48 -1.28 -1.09 16.71
CA ILE A 48 -0.99 0.21 16.08
C ILE A 48 -1.96 1.28 16.57
N HIS A 49 -3.23 0.95 16.72
CA HIS A 49 -4.25 1.86 17.22
C HIS A 49 -3.97 2.30 18.66
N ALA A 50 -3.66 1.35 19.54
CA ALA A 50 -3.28 1.63 20.92
C ALA A 50 -2.04 2.52 21.02
N LEU A 51 -1.02 2.25 20.19
CA LEU A 51 0.22 3.03 20.14
C LEU A 51 0.03 4.44 19.55
N ALA A 52 -0.90 4.60 18.60
CA ALA A 52 -1.19 5.89 17.98
C ALA A 52 -1.93 6.86 18.91
N GLY A 53 -2.62 6.34 19.94
CA GLY A 53 -3.36 7.15 20.92
C GLY A 53 -4.45 8.04 20.30
N ALA A 54 -4.93 7.70 19.10
CA ALA A 54 -5.90 8.50 18.36
C ALA A 54 -7.34 8.18 18.80
N PRO A 55 -8.19 9.19 19.07
CA PRO A 55 -9.60 8.95 19.30
C PRO A 55 -10.32 8.63 17.98
N GLY A 56 -11.11 7.54 17.95
CA GLY A 56 -11.93 7.17 16.79
C GLY A 56 -11.19 6.41 15.69
N GLU A 57 -11.83 6.20 14.54
CA GLU A 57 -11.27 5.39 13.45
C GLU A 57 -10.01 6.03 12.81
N LEU A 58 -8.99 5.22 12.52
CA LEU A 58 -7.74 5.68 11.90
C LEU A 58 -7.86 5.91 10.38
N PHE A 59 -8.80 5.23 9.75
CA PHE A 59 -9.09 5.27 8.31
C PHE A 59 -10.50 4.72 8.06
N ASP A 60 -11.12 5.16 6.96
CA ASP A 60 -12.44 4.72 6.51
C ASP A 60 -12.36 3.87 5.22
N THR A 61 -11.19 3.84 4.58
CA THR A 61 -10.98 3.25 3.27
C THR A 61 -9.86 2.22 3.34
N ILE A 62 -10.07 1.06 2.69
CA ILE A 62 -9.07 0.00 2.56
C ILE A 62 -8.69 -0.20 1.10
N THR A 63 -7.41 -0.44 0.84
CA THR A 63 -6.89 -0.85 -0.47
C THR A 63 -6.17 -2.18 -0.30
N VAL A 64 -6.53 -3.16 -1.12
CA VAL A 64 -5.91 -4.49 -1.12
C VAL A 64 -4.95 -4.55 -2.30
N THR A 65 -3.69 -4.87 -2.02
CA THR A 65 -2.70 -5.18 -3.06
C THR A 65 -2.48 -6.68 -3.06
N GLU A 66 -2.83 -7.32 -4.17
CA GLU A 66 -2.58 -8.74 -4.37
C GLU A 66 -1.30 -8.92 -5.18
N ASN A 67 -0.30 -9.62 -4.63
CA ASN A 67 0.94 -9.95 -5.34
C ASN A 67 0.82 -11.25 -6.15
N TYR A 68 -0.32 -11.45 -6.81
CA TYR A 68 -0.45 -12.52 -7.81
C TYR A 68 0.05 -11.99 -9.16
N PRO A 69 0.59 -12.85 -10.04
CA PRO A 69 0.88 -12.44 -11.40
C PRO A 69 -0.44 -12.00 -12.05
N PHE A 70 -0.60 -10.70 -12.22
CA PHE A 70 -1.67 -10.13 -13.03
C PHE A 70 -1.43 -10.55 -14.48
N ASP A 71 -2.41 -11.20 -15.12
CA ASP A 71 -2.38 -11.41 -16.58
C ASP A 71 -2.26 -10.03 -17.25
N GLU A 72 -1.37 -9.88 -18.23
CA GLU A 72 -1.06 -8.60 -18.92
C GLU A 72 -2.32 -7.89 -19.44
N LYS A 73 -3.40 -8.65 -19.68
CA LYS A 73 -4.72 -8.13 -20.05
C LYS A 73 -5.36 -7.26 -18.97
N GLY A 74 -5.12 -7.55 -17.68
CA GLY A 74 -5.68 -6.80 -16.56
C GLY A 74 -5.14 -5.37 -16.42
N PHE A 75 -3.94 -5.08 -16.95
CA PHE A 75 -3.32 -3.76 -16.89
C PHE A 75 -4.02 -2.69 -17.75
N ARG A 76 -4.78 -3.09 -18.77
CA ARG A 76 -5.31 -2.15 -19.78
C ARG A 76 -6.64 -1.49 -19.40
N GLU A 77 -7.31 -1.93 -18.33
CA GLU A 77 -8.71 -1.59 -18.03
C GLU A 77 -8.96 -0.96 -16.65
N LEU A 78 -7.95 -0.39 -16.00
CA LEU A 78 -8.16 0.34 -14.74
C LEU A 78 -8.85 1.69 -15.00
N ALA A 79 -10.19 1.75 -14.88
CA ALA A 79 -10.99 2.95 -14.65
C ALA A 79 -10.62 4.22 -15.46
N GLY A 80 -10.27 4.06 -16.75
CA GLY A 80 -9.90 5.17 -17.64
C GLY A 80 -8.43 5.60 -17.61
N LEU A 81 -7.58 4.92 -16.84
CA LEU A 81 -6.12 5.04 -16.87
C LEU A 81 -5.54 4.06 -17.89
N THR A 82 -4.86 4.60 -18.91
CA THR A 82 -4.07 3.79 -19.85
C THR A 82 -2.62 3.74 -19.39
N ILE A 83 -2.14 2.54 -19.05
CA ILE A 83 -0.73 2.31 -18.75
C ILE A 83 0.00 2.13 -20.08
N ALA A 84 0.82 3.12 -20.45
CA ALA A 84 1.54 3.14 -21.72
C ALA A 84 2.78 2.23 -21.72
N ALA A 85 3.40 2.02 -20.56
CA ALA A 85 4.49 1.07 -20.35
C ALA A 85 4.66 0.76 -18.87
N ALA A 86 4.99 -0.49 -18.54
CA ALA A 86 5.52 -0.89 -17.24
C ALA A 86 6.88 -1.55 -17.50
N HIS A 87 7.96 -0.99 -16.93
CA HIS A 87 9.29 -1.59 -17.01
C HIS A 87 9.57 -2.29 -15.67
N GLY A 88 9.56 -3.62 -15.67
CA GLY A 88 10.08 -4.43 -14.57
C GLY A 88 11.61 -4.46 -14.62
N ALA A 89 12.25 -4.40 -13.46
CA ALA A 89 13.68 -4.68 -13.31
C ALA A 89 13.93 -6.20 -13.33
#